data_AF-A0A221NZ42-F1
#
_entry.id   AF-A0A221NZ42-F1
#
_cell.length_a   1.000
_cell.length_b   1.000
_cell.length_c   1.000
_cell.angle_alpha   90.00
_cell.angle_beta   90.00
_cell.angle_gamma   90.00
#
_symmetry.space_group_name_H-M   'P 1'
#
loop_
_entity.id
_entity.type
_entity.pdbx_description
1 polymer ?
#
loop_
_entity_poly.entity_id
_entity_poly.type
_entity_poly.pdbx_seq_one_letter_code
_entity_poly.pdbx_strand_id
1 'polypeptide(L)' 'MGGFTEAARKRVHDARAAVAAAREAGDAYEAAVAQDELDDALRVARRHGVDVGDDTAAEADEG' A
#
# COMPACT_ATOMS: atom_id res chain seq x y z
N MET A 1 -4.31 -21.25 -6.97
CA MET A 1 -4.26 -20.39 -5.75
C MET A 1 -3.38 -19.14 -5.94
N GLY A 2 -3.17 -18.62 -7.17
CA GLY A 2 -2.36 -17.41 -7.41
C GLY A 2 -3.14 -16.10 -7.59
N GLY A 3 -4.41 -16.17 -8.01
CA GLY A 3 -5.19 -14.98 -8.36
C GLY A 3 -5.50 -14.05 -7.18
N PHE A 4 -5.73 -14.60 -5.99
CA PHE A 4 -5.92 -13.76 -4.79
C PHE A 4 -4.64 -13.00 -4.43
N THR A 5 -3.49 -13.67 -4.42
CA THR A 5 -2.18 -13.07 -4.12
C THR A 5 -1.85 -11.94 -5.09
N GLU A 6 -2.07 -12.17 -6.39
CA GLU A 6 -1.86 -11.17 -7.43
C GLU A 6 -2.82 -9.99 -7.28
N ALA A 7 -4.10 -10.25 -7.04
CA ALA A 7 -5.09 -9.21 -6.81
C ALA A 7 -4.79 -8.37 -5.55
N ALA A 8 -4.34 -9.01 -4.47
CA ALA A 8 -3.95 -8.32 -3.23
C ALA A 8 -2.73 -7.42 -3.46
N ARG A 9 -1.70 -7.92 -4.15
CA ARG A 9 -0.52 -7.12 -4.53
C ARG A 9 -0.89 -5.94 -5.41
N LYS A 10 -1.71 -6.17 -6.43
CA LYS A 10 -2.20 -5.11 -7.31
C LYS A 10 -2.96 -4.04 -6.52
N ARG A 11 -3.84 -4.44 -5.60
CA ARG A 11 -4.59 -3.50 -4.75
C ARG A 11 -3.67 -2.63 -3.91
N VAL A 12 -2.65 -3.22 -3.27
CA VAL A 12 -1.66 -2.45 -2.49
C VAL A 12 -0.89 -1.47 -3.38
N HIS A 13 -0.45 -1.93 -4.54
CA HIS A 13 0.25 -1.07 -5.51
C HIS A 13 -0.62 0.11 -5.95
N ASP A 14 -1.87 -0.14 -6.33
CA ASP A 14 -2.80 0.90 -6.78
C ASP A 14 -3.11 1.91 -5.66
N ALA A 15 -3.28 1.43 -4.42
CA ALA A 15 -3.50 2.30 -3.26
C ALA A 15 -2.28 3.19 -2.95
N ARG A 16 -1.05 2.66 -3.06
CA ARG A 16 0.18 3.48 -2.93
C ARG A 16 0.25 4.57 -4.00
N ALA A 17 -0.08 4.22 -5.25
CA ALA A 17 -0.10 5.20 -6.34
C ALA A 17 -1.16 6.29 -6.10
N ALA A 18 -2.34 5.93 -5.58
CA ALA A 18 -3.38 6.91 -5.23
C ALA A 18 -2.93 7.86 -4.12
N VAL A 19 -2.28 7.36 -3.06
CA VAL A 19 -1.71 8.21 -2.00
C VAL A 19 -0.68 9.18 -2.56
N ALA A 20 0.22 8.71 -3.43
CA ALA A 20 1.23 9.56 -4.06
C ALA A 20 0.58 10.65 -4.92
N ALA A 21 -0.40 10.29 -5.76
CA ALA A 21 -1.09 11.23 -6.63
C ALA A 21 -1.88 12.29 -5.85
N ALA A 22 -2.58 11.90 -4.78
CA ALA A 22 -3.33 12.83 -3.94
C ALA A 22 -2.39 13.82 -3.21
N ARG A 23 -1.23 13.34 -2.75
CA ARG A 23 -0.19 14.19 -2.15
C ARG A 23 0.41 15.16 -3.16
N GLU A 24 0.70 14.71 -4.38
CA GLU A 24 1.20 15.56 -5.46
C GLU A 24 0.19 16.65 -5.86
N ALA A 25 -1.10 16.30 -5.88
CA ALA A 25 -2.19 17.25 -6.13
C ALA A 25 -2.44 18.23 -4.97
N GLY A 26 -1.84 18.01 -3.80
CA GLY A 26 -2.10 18.81 -2.60
C GLY A 26 -3.50 18.61 -2.02
N ASP A 27 -4.18 17.52 -2.38
CA ASP A 27 -5.51 17.20 -1.87
C ASP A 27 -5.39 16.42 -0.56
N ALA A 28 -5.47 17.15 0.56
CA ALA A 28 -5.31 16.57 1.88
C ALA A 28 -6.44 15.60 2.25
N TYR A 29 -7.65 15.81 1.74
CA TYR A 29 -8.78 14.93 2.02
C TYR A 29 -8.62 13.62 1.24
N GLU A 30 -8.35 13.72 -0.06
CA GLU A 30 -8.14 12.53 -0.90
C GLU A 30 -6.91 11.74 -0.43
N ALA A 31 -5.86 12.42 0.04
CA ALA A 31 -4.68 11.76 0.59
C ALA A 31 -5.00 10.96 1.87
N ALA A 32 -5.94 11.43 2.71
CA ALA A 32 -6.40 10.71 3.89
C ALA A 32 -7.25 9.49 3.49
N VAL A 33 -8.18 9.65 2.56
CA VAL A 33 -9.01 8.55 2.02
C VAL A 33 -8.14 7.45 1.40
N ALA A 34 -7.17 7.83 0.56
CA ALA A 34 -6.27 6.89 -0.08
C ALA A 34 -5.35 6.17 0.93
N GLN A 35 -5.00 6.83 2.05
CA GLN A 35 -4.22 6.21 3.13
C GLN A 35 -5.04 5.14 3.86
N ASP A 36 -6.29 5.42 4.20
CA ASP A 36 -7.19 4.43 4.83
C ASP A 36 -7.35 3.19 3.94
N GLU A 37 -7.51 3.38 2.62
CA GLU A 37 -7.59 2.29 1.66
C GLU A 37 -6.29 1.48 1.54
N LEU A 38 -5.13 2.14 1.60
CA LEU A 38 -3.84 1.48 1.63
C LEU A 38 -3.70 0.63 2.90
N ASP A 39 -4.05 1.16 4.06
CA ASP A 39 -3.98 0.45 5.33
C ASP A 39 -4.90 -0.78 5.35
N ASP A 40 -6.10 -0.66 4.80
CA ASP A 40 -7.02 -1.77 4.64
C ASP A 40 -6.48 -2.84 3.68
N ALA A 41 -5.89 -2.45 2.55
CA ALA A 41 -5.28 -3.37 1.61
C ALA A 41 -4.09 -4.13 2.24
N LEU A 42 -3.23 -3.42 2.98
CA LEU A 42 -2.12 -4.00 3.73
C LEU A 42 -2.60 -4.96 4.82
N ARG A 43 -3.67 -4.60 5.56
CA ARG A 43 -4.27 -5.45 6.59
C ARG A 43 -4.80 -6.75 6.00
N VAL A 44 -5.47 -6.69 4.86
CA VAL A 44 -5.97 -7.87 4.14
C VAL A 44 -4.79 -8.73 3.66
N ALA A 45 -3.78 -8.14 3.02
CA ALA A 45 -2.61 -8.87 2.55
C ALA A 45 -1.91 -9.61 3.70
N ARG A 46 -1.64 -8.93 4.82
CA ARG A 46 -1.03 -9.51 6.02
C ARG A 46 -1.87 -10.63 6.63
N ARG A 47 -3.19 -10.45 6.74
CA ARG A 47 -4.11 -11.48 7.26
C ARG A 47 -4.04 -12.79 6.47
N HIS A 48 -3.76 -12.70 5.17
CA HIS A 48 -3.68 -13.84 4.27
C HIS A 48 -2.25 -14.30 3.97
N GLY A 49 -1.25 -13.74 4.65
CA GLY A 49 0.17 -14.10 4.45
C GLY A 49 0.71 -13.70 3.07
N VAL A 50 0.10 -12.71 2.43
CA VAL A 50 0.58 -12.19 1.14
C VAL A 50 1.67 -11.16 1.42
N ASP A 51 2.88 -11.47 0.98
CA ASP A 51 3.97 -10.51 0.94
C ASP A 51 3.76 -9.51 -0.21
N VAL A 52 3.73 -8.23 0.16
CA VAL A 52 3.49 -7.08 -0.72
C VAL A 52 4.70 -6.13 -0.79
N GLY A 53 5.82 -6.49 -0.17
CA GLY A 53 7.03 -5.67 -0.08
C GLY A 53 6.79 -4.42 0.75
N ASP A 54 7.38 -4.32 1.95
CA ASP A 54 7.32 -3.07 2.70
C ASP A 54 8.29 -2.06 2.07
N ASP A 55 7.82 -0.83 1.83
CA ASP A 55 8.67 0.30 1.42
C ASP A 55 9.58 0.78 2.58
N THR A 56 9.64 0.05 3.71
CA THR A 56 10.53 0.31 4.85
C THR A 56 11.94 -0.26 4.69
N ALA A 57 12.27 -0.90 3.56
CA ALA A 57 13.64 -1.36 3.28
C ALA A 57 14.66 -0.21 3.01
N ALA A 58 14.29 1.05 3.23
CA ALA A 58 15.20 2.20 3.18
C ALA A 58 15.76 2.61 4.57
N GLU A 59 15.28 2.03 5.68
CA GLU A 59 15.71 2.40 7.04
C GLU A 59 16.17 1.14 7.81
N ALA A 60 17.17 0.43 7.27
CA ALA A 60 17.88 -0.63 8.00
C ALA A 60 19.30 -0.83 7.44
N ASP A 61 20.06 0.25 7.32
CA ASP A 61 21.53 0.20 7.22
C ASP A 61 22.14 1.48 7.84
N GLU A 62 22.03 1.61 9.16
CA GLU A 62 23.02 2.36 9.94
C GLU A 62 23.55 1.43 11.03
N GLY A 63 24.72 0.85 10.75
CA GLY A 63 25.57 0.15 11.70
C GLY A 63 26.96 0.76 11.72
#